data_AF-A0A969I355-F1
#
_entry.id   AF-A0A969I355-F1
#
_cell.length_a   1.000
_cell.length_b   1.000
_cell.length_c   1.000
_cell.angle_alpha   90.00
_cell.angle_beta   90.00
_cell.angle_gamma   90.00
#
_symmetry.space_group_name_H-M   'P 1'
#
loop_
_entity.id
_entity.type
_entity.pdbx_description
1 polymer ?
#
loop_
_entity_poly.entity_id
_entity_poly.type
_entity_poly.pdbx_seq_one_letter_code
_entity_poly.pdbx_strand_id
1 'polypeptide(L)' 'MQIDIRELAMQAMASRSISRGEHQLVKSMLGQQDLEATERELVARLFYGIRRGLLEVVE' A
#
# COMPACT_ATOMS: atom_id res chain seq x y z
N MET A 1 -7.55 10.36 -10.77
CA MET A 1 -7.53 10.44 -9.30
C MET A 1 -6.14 9.98 -8.88
N GLN A 2 -5.28 10.89 -8.42
CA GLN A 2 -3.95 10.52 -7.96
C GLN A 2 -4.11 10.10 -6.49
N ILE A 3 -3.96 8.82 -6.20
CA ILE A 3 -4.05 8.30 -4.82
C ILE A 3 -2.77 8.68 -4.11
N ASP A 4 -2.88 9.38 -2.98
CA ASP A 4 -1.75 9.68 -2.10
C ASP A 4 -1.38 8.41 -1.32
N ILE A 5 -0.21 7.86 -1.61
CA ILE A 5 0.28 6.64 -0.96
C ILE A 5 0.46 6.81 0.56
N ARG A 6 0.70 8.03 1.03
CA ARG A 6 0.83 8.33 2.46
C ARG A 6 -0.52 8.22 3.14
N GLU A 7 -1.56 8.78 2.53
CA GLU A 7 -2.92 8.66 3.02
C GLU A 7 -3.38 7.19 3.04
N LEU A 8 -3.15 6.46 1.94
CA LEU A 8 -3.43 5.03 1.87
C LEU A 8 -2.71 4.27 2.99
N ALA A 9 -1.43 4.55 3.21
CA ALA A 9 -0.66 3.88 4.26
C ALA A 9 -1.20 4.17 5.66
N MET A 10 -1.58 5.42 5.95
CA MET A 10 -2.18 5.78 7.23
C MET A 10 -3.53 5.08 7.43
N GLN A 11 -4.39 5.08 6.43
CA GLN A 11 -5.70 4.43 6.49
C GLN A 11 -5.58 2.92 6.66
N ALA A 12 -4.65 2.28 5.93
CA ALA A 12 -4.41 0.85 6.03
C ALA A 12 -3.86 0.46 7.41
N MET A 13 -2.96 1.26 8.00
CA MET A 13 -2.47 1.00 9.35
C MET A 13 -3.55 1.22 10.43
N ALA A 14 -4.38 2.25 10.27
CA ALA A 14 -5.45 2.56 11.21
C ALA A 14 -6.57 1.50 11.20
N SER A 15 -7.00 1.07 10.01
CA SER A 15 -8.06 0.07 9.85
C SER A 15 -7.56 -1.37 9.94
N ARG A 16 -6.25 -1.58 9.81
CA ARG A 16 -5.60 -2.90 9.62
C ARG A 16 -6.12 -3.65 8.39
N SER A 17 -6.66 -2.93 7.42
CA SER A 17 -7.22 -3.49 6.19
C SER A 17 -6.83 -2.66 4.97
N ILE A 18 -6.91 -3.27 3.80
CA ILE A 18 -6.73 -2.61 2.51
C ILE A 18 -7.75 -3.22 1.54
N SER A 19 -8.37 -2.41 0.69
CA SER A 19 -9.29 -2.94 -0.33
C SER A 19 -8.53 -3.74 -1.39
N ARG A 20 -9.24 -4.59 -2.13
CA ARG A 20 -8.68 -5.29 -3.29
C ARG A 20 -8.11 -4.35 -4.34
N GLY A 21 -8.78 -3.21 -4.58
CA GLY A 21 -8.33 -2.21 -5.55
C GLY A 21 -7.01 -1.57 -5.14
N GLU A 22 -6.90 -1.18 -3.87
CA GLU A 22 -5.67 -0.60 -3.30
C GLU A 22 -4.54 -1.62 -3.25
N HIS A 23 -4.81 -2.89 -2.95
CA HIS A 23 -3.79 -3.94 -3.03
C HIS A 23 -3.23 -4.09 -4.45
N GLN A 24 -4.08 -4.08 -5.48
CA GLN A 24 -3.62 -4.13 -6.87
C GLN A 24 -2.79 -2.89 -7.25
N LEU A 25 -3.17 -1.72 -6.75
CA LEU A 25 -2.42 -0.48 -6.92
C LEU A 25 -1.03 -0.56 -6.26
N VAL A 26 -0.97 -0.93 -4.98
CA VAL A 26 0.31 -1.12 -4.26
C VAL A 26 1.20 -2.12 -4.99
N LYS A 27 0.61 -3.21 -5.50
CA LYS A 27 1.32 -4.21 -6.28
C LYS A 27 1.86 -3.65 -7.60
N SER A 28 1.12 -2.81 -8.31
CA SER A 28 1.57 -2.20 -9.58
C SER A 28 2.62 -1.11 -9.39
N MET A 29 2.70 -0.53 -8.19
CA MET A 29 3.70 0.44 -7.78
C MET A 29 5.05 -0.19 -7.36
N LEU A 30 5.08 -1.51 -7.11
CA LEU A 30 6.33 -2.22 -6.80
C LEU A 30 7.30 -2.15 -7.98
N GLY A 31 8.51 -1.64 -7.73
CA GLY A 31 9.57 -1.55 -8.74
C GLY A 31 9.46 -0.35 -9.67
N GLN A 32 8.48 0.55 -9.47
CA GLN A 32 8.44 1.82 -10.20
C GLN A 32 9.64 2.70 -9.80
N GLN A 33 10.30 3.29 -10.80
CA GLN A 33 11.48 4.13 -10.58
C GLN A 33 11.11 5.57 -10.23
N ASP A 34 9.93 6.03 -10.63
CA ASP A 34 9.47 7.42 -10.49
C ASP A 34 8.91 7.76 -9.10
N LEU A 35 8.84 6.79 -8.18
CA LEU A 35 8.42 7.02 -6.80
C LEU A 35 9.55 7.65 -5.98
N GLU A 36 9.19 8.65 -5.17
CA GLU A 36 10.08 9.19 -4.15
C GLU A 36 10.52 8.09 -3.18
N ALA A 37 11.67 8.26 -2.53
CA ALA A 37 12.22 7.26 -1.61
C ALA A 37 11.22 6.86 -0.50
N THR A 38 10.54 7.85 0.08
CA THR A 38 9.52 7.65 1.12
C THR A 38 8.33 6.85 0.60
N GLU A 39 7.83 7.17 -0.60
CA GLU A 39 6.70 6.47 -1.21
C GLU A 39 7.03 5.02 -1.50
N ARG A 40 8.22 4.78 -2.04
CA ARG A 40 8.75 3.44 -2.31
C ARG A 40 8.82 2.59 -1.04
N GLU A 41 9.26 3.19 0.07
CA GLU A 41 9.28 2.52 1.36
C GLU A 41 7.85 2.19 1.86
N LEU A 42 6.91 3.12 1.73
CA LEU A 42 5.51 2.90 2.11
C LEU A 42 4.86 1.78 1.29
N VAL A 43 5.04 1.77 -0.03
CA VAL A 43 4.58 0.68 -0.91
C VAL A 43 5.16 -0.66 -0.46
N ALA A 44 6.47 -0.72 -0.18
CA ALA A 44 7.12 -1.94 0.27
C ALA A 44 6.58 -2.42 1.63
N ARG A 45 6.33 -1.50 2.58
CA ARG A 45 5.76 -1.82 3.90
C ARG A 45 4.32 -2.30 3.81
N LEU A 46 3.50 -1.67 2.97
CA LEU A 46 2.12 -2.11 2.72
C LEU A 46 2.09 -3.52 2.15
N PHE A 47 2.88 -3.76 1.09
CA PHE A 47 2.96 -5.08 0.48
C PHE A 47 3.48 -6.15 1.44
N TYR A 48 4.48 -5.81 2.26
CA TYR A 48 4.96 -6.68 3.32
C TYR A 48 3.87 -7.00 4.35
N GLY A 49 3.14 -5.98 4.81
CA GLY A 49 2.04 -6.13 5.77
C GLY A 49 0.97 -7.09 5.27
N ILE A 50 0.57 -6.96 4.01
CA ILE A 50 -0.38 -7.88 3.37
C ILE A 50 0.19 -9.31 3.32
N ARG A 51 1.41 -9.49 2.81
CA ARG A 51 2.03 -10.82 2.65
C ARG A 51 2.23 -11.55 3.98
N ARG A 52 2.41 -10.82 5.07
CA ARG A 52 2.59 -11.39 6.42
C ARG A 52 1.29 -11.51 7.20
N GLY A 53 0.14 -11.14 6.63
CA GLY A 53 -1.16 -11.18 7.32
C GLY A 53 -1.30 -10.12 8.42
N LEU A 54 -0.52 -9.03 8.36
CA LEU A 54 -0.64 -7.88 9.27
C LEU A 54 -1.74 -6.91 8.81
N LEU A 55 -2.01 -6.89 7.51
CA LEU A 55 -3.10 -6.18 6.87
C LEU A 55 -4.02 -7.17 6.16
N GLU A 56 -5.31 -7.07 6.40
CA GLU A 56 -6.33 -7.89 5.74
C GLU A 56 -6.75 -7.26 4.40
N VAL A 57 -6.95 -8.08 3.36
CA VAL A 57 -7.48 -7.59 2.08
C VAL A 57 -9.00 -7.75 2.06
N VAL A 58 -9.72 -6.64 2.03
CA VAL A 58 -11.19 -6.58 2.06
C VAL A 58 -11.76 -6.20 0.68
N GLU A 59 -13.06 -6.44 0.45
CA GLU A 59 -13.74 -6.08 -0.80
C GLU A 59 -14.06 -4.59 -0.92
#